data_AF-G0SEZ2-F1
#
_entry.id   AF-G0SEZ2-F1
#
_cell.length_a   1.000
_cell.length_b   1.000
_cell.length_c   1.000
_cell.angle_alpha   90.00
_cell.angle_beta   90.00
_cell.angle_gamma   90.00
#
_symmetry.space_group_name_H-M   'P 1'
#
loop_
_entity.id
_entity.type
_entity.pdbx_description
1 polymer ?
#
loop_
_entity_poly.entity_id
_entity_poly.type
_entity_poly.pdbx_seq_one_letter_code
_entity_poly.pdbx_strand_id
1 'polypeptide(L)'
;MICRTCLRRAAGLASRQLNLSSTTTLSQTLAAPFSTTTLRTFSTSLPILNTSSASAEAQPAAAQGAPDLNPVTPGAAAAAAEGEGKKPLSSCPAGTVLKGLNYFKGKNDPVALPDEAYPEWLWRCLEVKKKTNEGEEGVDVGDEFSKSKKQRRLALKRLRAQEAKLLASGDLEALAPKIPLQQQSINLPGAETGSLQEAVAAVDAREALRRAMRKERRAKIKESNYLKAM
;
A
#
# COMPACT_ATOMS: atom_id res chain seq x y z
N MET A 1 -52.55 1.32 11.38
CA MET A 1 -52.16 0.98 12.77
C MET A 1 -50.64 1.01 12.88
N ILE A 2 -50.09 1.96 13.63
CA ILE A 2 -48.63 2.17 13.72
C ILE A 2 -48.04 1.25 14.79
N CYS A 3 -46.95 0.56 14.45
CA CYS A 3 -46.37 -0.49 15.27
C CYS A 3 -45.62 0.03 16.51
N ARG A 4 -45.56 -0.75 17.61
CA ARG A 4 -44.84 -0.36 18.85
C ARG A 4 -43.36 -0.05 18.63
N THR A 5 -42.72 -0.72 17.68
CA THR A 5 -41.32 -0.47 17.27
C THR A 5 -41.18 0.82 16.46
N CYS A 6 -42.20 1.22 15.72
CA CYS A 6 -42.27 2.46 14.95
C CYS A 6 -42.34 3.68 15.88
N LEU A 7 -43.17 3.61 16.93
CA LEU A 7 -43.29 4.66 17.96
C LEU A 7 -41.99 4.89 18.74
N ARG A 8 -41.29 3.81 19.09
CA ARG A 8 -40.04 3.88 19.88
C ARG A 8 -38.88 4.48 19.09
N ARG A 9 -38.90 4.37 17.76
CA ARG A 9 -37.90 4.96 16.85
C ARG A 9 -38.14 6.45 16.57
N ALA A 10 -39.40 6.89 16.59
CA ALA A 10 -39.77 8.30 16.47
C ALA A 10 -39.40 9.12 17.72
N ALA A 11 -39.52 8.52 18.92
CA ALA A 11 -39.12 9.17 20.17
C ALA A 11 -37.59 9.39 20.30
N GLY A 12 -36.77 8.64 19.55
CA GLY A 12 -35.31 8.80 19.54
C GLY A 12 -34.79 9.97 18.69
N LEU A 13 -35.65 10.64 17.93
CA LEU A 13 -35.28 11.76 17.05
C LEU A 13 -35.63 13.14 17.64
N ALA A 14 -36.25 13.18 18.81
CA ALA A 14 -36.64 14.42 19.49
C ALA A 14 -35.67 14.79 20.62
N SER A 15 -34.38 14.98 20.30
CA SER A 15 -33.50 15.83 21.11
C SER A 15 -32.28 16.28 20.30
N ARG A 16 -32.54 17.14 19.32
CA ARG A 16 -31.55 18.09 18.80
C ARG A 16 -32.14 19.47 18.97
N GLN A 17 -31.88 20.07 20.12
CA GLN A 17 -32.00 21.51 20.33
C GLN A 17 -30.64 22.01 20.82
N LEU A 18 -30.23 23.09 20.18
CA LEU A 18 -28.97 23.79 20.30
C LEU A 18 -28.84 24.40 21.71
N ASN A 19 -27.62 24.46 22.25
CA ASN A 19 -27.23 25.66 22.99
C ASN A 19 -25.73 25.87 23.04
N LEU A 20 -25.36 27.10 22.71
CA LEU A 20 -24.05 27.73 22.75
C LEU A 20 -23.97 28.48 24.09
N SER A 21 -22.94 28.27 24.92
CA SER A 21 -22.39 29.28 25.86
C SER A 21 -21.26 28.73 26.73
N SER A 22 -20.46 29.67 27.21
CA SER A 22 -19.09 29.60 27.72
C SER A 22 -18.93 29.29 29.22
N THR A 23 -17.66 29.19 29.64
CA THR A 23 -17.05 29.37 30.98
C THR A 23 -16.87 28.17 31.94
N THR A 24 -15.59 27.89 32.19
CA THR A 24 -14.86 27.68 33.47
C THR A 24 -15.64 27.27 34.74
N THR A 25 -15.30 26.13 35.37
CA THR A 25 -14.54 25.99 36.65
C THR A 25 -14.66 24.58 37.28
N LEU A 26 -13.52 24.12 37.81
CA LEU A 26 -13.21 23.16 38.89
C LEU A 26 -14.25 22.17 39.49
N SER A 27 -13.80 20.91 39.57
CA SER A 27 -13.91 19.93 40.68
C SER A 27 -15.27 19.45 41.20
N GLN A 28 -15.59 18.16 40.97
CA GLN A 28 -15.83 17.18 42.06
C GLN A 28 -16.03 15.74 41.58
N THR A 29 -15.62 14.83 42.46
CA THR A 29 -15.59 13.37 42.43
C THR A 29 -16.97 12.71 42.45
N LEU A 30 -17.11 11.51 41.84
CA LEU A 30 -17.72 10.31 42.46
C LEU A 30 -17.65 9.08 41.53
N ALA A 31 -17.59 7.93 42.19
CA ALA A 31 -17.24 6.61 41.68
C ALA A 31 -18.37 5.83 40.99
N ALA A 32 -18.03 4.94 40.06
CA ALA A 32 -18.85 3.79 39.63
C ALA A 32 -17.99 2.72 38.91
N PRO A 33 -18.39 1.44 38.91
CA PRO A 33 -17.48 0.29 38.97
C PRO A 33 -16.98 -0.23 37.60
N PHE A 34 -15.73 -0.71 37.63
CA PHE A 34 -15.06 -1.44 36.56
C PHE A 34 -15.77 -2.75 36.24
N SER A 35 -16.20 -2.90 34.98
CA SER A 35 -16.57 -4.21 34.41
C SER A 35 -15.32 -4.88 33.85
N THR A 36 -14.99 -6.05 34.40
CA THR A 36 -13.87 -6.90 33.97
C THR A 36 -14.26 -7.74 32.76
N THR A 37 -13.86 -7.32 31.56
CA THR A 37 -13.90 -8.19 30.37
C THR A 37 -12.57 -8.91 30.19
N THR A 38 -12.62 -10.23 30.33
CA THR A 38 -11.55 -11.19 30.09
C THR A 38 -11.20 -11.24 28.59
N LEU A 39 -9.94 -11.00 28.25
CA LEU A 39 -9.43 -11.18 26.89
C LEU A 39 -9.16 -12.67 26.64
N ARG A 40 -9.92 -13.26 25.72
CA ARG A 40 -9.65 -14.59 25.15
C ARG A 40 -8.43 -14.52 24.24
N THR A 41 -7.38 -15.25 24.59
CA THR A 41 -6.22 -15.50 23.73
C THR A 41 -6.56 -16.64 22.75
N PHE A 42 -6.56 -16.34 21.45
CA PHE A 42 -6.63 -17.37 20.41
C PHE A 42 -5.21 -17.78 20.03
N SER A 43 -4.88 -19.04 20.31
CA SER A 43 -3.64 -19.69 19.88
C SER A 43 -3.87 -20.35 18.51
N THR A 44 -3.09 -19.96 17.50
CA THR A 44 -3.08 -20.62 16.19
C THR A 44 -1.73 -21.29 15.99
N SER A 45 -1.62 -22.55 16.40
CA SER A 45 -0.54 -23.44 15.97
C SER A 45 -1.02 -24.21 14.73
N LEU A 46 -0.43 -23.95 13.57
CA LEU A 46 -0.53 -24.83 12.40
C LEU A 46 0.80 -25.59 12.24
N PRO A 47 0.78 -26.93 12.06
CA PRO A 47 1.99 -27.69 11.79
C PRO A 47 2.46 -27.51 10.35
N ILE A 48 3.76 -27.25 10.18
CA ILE A 48 4.47 -27.22 8.90
C ILE A 48 4.79 -28.69 8.54
N LEU A 49 4.21 -29.19 7.45
CA LEU A 49 4.65 -30.45 6.83
C LEU A 49 5.83 -30.14 5.90
N ASN A 50 6.98 -30.68 6.26
CA ASN A 50 8.26 -30.55 5.57
C ASN A 50 8.41 -31.77 4.65
N THR A 51 8.34 -31.60 3.33
CA THR A 51 8.63 -32.67 2.36
C THR A 51 10.08 -32.58 1.92
N SER A 52 10.91 -33.46 2.46
CA SER A 52 12.30 -33.68 2.08
C SER A 52 12.39 -34.34 0.70
N SER A 53 13.18 -33.74 -0.18
CA SER A 53 13.68 -34.34 -1.42
C SER A 53 14.58 -35.54 -1.10
N ALA A 54 14.16 -36.72 -1.57
CA ALA A 54 14.92 -37.96 -1.47
C ALA A 54 16.05 -38.02 -2.51
N SER A 55 17.20 -38.54 -2.08
CA SER A 55 18.37 -38.92 -2.85
C SER A 55 18.06 -39.81 -4.04
N ALA A 56 18.80 -39.61 -5.13
CA ALA A 56 19.25 -40.70 -5.98
C ALA A 56 20.69 -40.42 -6.40
N GLU A 57 21.57 -41.31 -5.97
CA GLU A 57 23.01 -41.32 -6.18
C GLU A 57 23.32 -42.41 -7.21
N ALA A 58 24.08 -42.09 -8.28
CA ALA A 58 24.92 -43.01 -9.03
C ALA A 58 25.68 -42.29 -10.17
N GLN A 59 27.00 -42.11 -9.97
CA GLN A 59 28.01 -42.11 -11.04
C GLN A 59 28.36 -43.59 -11.39
N PRO A 60 28.95 -43.97 -12.55
CA PRO A 60 30.23 -43.41 -13.05
C PRO A 60 30.53 -43.47 -14.58
N ALA A 61 31.73 -42.98 -14.90
CA ALA A 61 32.68 -43.42 -15.94
C ALA A 61 32.68 -42.74 -17.34
N ALA A 62 33.91 -42.54 -17.82
CA ALA A 62 34.34 -41.76 -18.97
C ALA A 62 34.40 -42.55 -20.29
N ALA A 63 34.31 -41.85 -21.43
CA ALA A 63 35.32 -41.80 -22.51
C ALA A 63 34.70 -41.54 -23.91
N GLN A 64 35.14 -40.43 -24.51
CA GLN A 64 35.47 -40.13 -25.91
C GLN A 64 34.68 -40.73 -27.09
N GLY A 65 34.30 -39.85 -28.04
CA GLY A 65 34.05 -40.20 -29.44
C GLY A 65 33.08 -39.25 -30.18
N ALA A 66 33.60 -38.20 -30.81
CA ALA A 66 33.00 -37.60 -32.01
C ALA A 66 33.79 -38.12 -33.23
N PRO A 67 33.39 -37.94 -34.51
CA PRO A 67 32.22 -37.22 -35.04
C PRO A 67 31.40 -38.05 -36.07
N ASP A 68 30.19 -37.62 -36.40
CA ASP A 68 29.70 -37.87 -37.76
C ASP A 68 28.91 -36.67 -38.30
N LEU A 69 29.24 -36.32 -39.54
CA LEU A 69 28.86 -35.13 -40.26
C LEU A 69 27.71 -35.52 -41.20
N ASN A 70 26.58 -34.82 -41.15
CA ASN A 70 25.63 -34.80 -42.27
C ASN A 70 25.25 -33.35 -42.63
N PRO A 71 25.36 -32.96 -43.91
CA PRO A 71 25.26 -31.56 -44.35
C PRO A 71 23.84 -31.11 -44.73
N VAL A 72 23.57 -29.84 -44.42
CA VAL A 72 22.87 -28.79 -45.19
C VAL A 72 21.64 -29.19 -46.05
N THR A 73 20.47 -28.70 -45.64
CA THR A 73 19.64 -27.82 -46.50
C THR A 73 18.93 -26.75 -45.65
N PRO A 74 19.07 -25.45 -45.98
CA PRO A 74 18.41 -24.33 -45.30
C PRO A 74 17.11 -23.95 -46.01
N GLY A 75 16.10 -23.54 -45.25
CA GLY A 75 14.83 -23.08 -45.82
C GLY A 75 13.88 -22.48 -44.80
N ALA A 76 14.05 -21.18 -44.54
CA ALA A 76 13.09 -20.21 -44.00
C ALA A 76 12.39 -20.58 -42.67
N ALA A 77 12.89 -20.15 -41.51
CA ALA A 77 12.81 -18.77 -41.00
C ALA A 77 11.36 -18.24 -41.07
N ALA A 78 10.61 -18.35 -39.97
CA ALA A 78 10.59 -17.36 -38.90
C ALA A 78 9.72 -16.14 -39.26
N ALA A 79 8.46 -16.19 -38.84
CA ALA A 79 7.62 -15.02 -38.60
C ALA A 79 6.43 -15.41 -37.70
N ALA A 80 6.67 -15.46 -36.38
CA ALA A 80 5.70 -15.16 -35.30
C ALA A 80 6.32 -15.52 -33.94
N ALA A 81 7.51 -15.00 -33.65
CA ALA A 81 8.09 -15.02 -32.32
C ALA A 81 8.71 -13.65 -32.09
N GLU A 82 7.87 -12.65 -31.86
CA GLU A 82 8.29 -11.38 -31.28
C GLU A 82 7.09 -10.77 -30.54
N GLY A 83 7.15 -10.92 -29.21
CA GLY A 83 6.24 -10.35 -28.25
C GLY A 83 6.98 -10.42 -26.93
N GLU A 84 7.87 -9.45 -26.71
CA GLU A 84 8.61 -9.28 -25.47
C GLU A 84 7.69 -9.48 -24.27
N GLY A 85 8.03 -10.46 -23.42
CA GLY A 85 7.25 -10.85 -22.25
C GLY A 85 7.18 -9.75 -21.19
N LYS A 86 6.33 -8.76 -21.40
CA LYS A 86 5.75 -7.98 -20.31
C LYS A 86 4.85 -8.93 -19.52
N LYS A 87 5.07 -9.00 -18.21
CA LYS A 87 4.15 -9.71 -17.31
C LYS A 87 2.73 -9.19 -17.57
N PRO A 88 1.71 -10.08 -17.61
CA PRO A 88 0.34 -9.63 -17.80
C PRO A 88 -0.02 -8.62 -16.70
N LEU A 89 -0.67 -7.51 -17.07
CA LEU A 89 -1.03 -6.42 -16.16
C LEU A 89 -1.99 -6.92 -15.08
N SER A 90 -2.95 -7.75 -15.47
CA SER A 90 -3.87 -8.43 -14.57
C SER A 90 -3.48 -9.88 -14.33
N SER A 91 -3.86 -10.40 -13.17
CA SER A 91 -3.74 -11.82 -12.84
C SER A 91 -4.91 -12.66 -13.38
N CYS A 92 -6.01 -12.01 -13.79
CA CYS A 92 -7.26 -12.65 -14.19
C CYS A 92 -7.45 -12.45 -15.70
N PRO A 93 -7.31 -13.49 -16.53
CA PRO A 93 -7.51 -13.35 -17.96
C PRO A 93 -8.97 -13.01 -18.29
N ALA A 94 -9.18 -12.41 -19.47
CA ALA A 94 -10.50 -12.13 -20.01
C ALA A 94 -11.35 -13.43 -20.05
N GLY A 95 -12.64 -13.32 -19.74
CA GLY A 95 -13.56 -14.46 -19.70
C GLY A 95 -13.60 -15.19 -18.35
N THR A 96 -12.81 -14.79 -17.36
CA THR A 96 -12.85 -15.40 -16.02
C THR A 96 -14.15 -15.05 -15.29
N VAL A 97 -14.93 -16.05 -14.88
CA VAL A 97 -16.14 -15.85 -14.06
C VAL A 97 -15.75 -15.52 -12.63
N LEU A 98 -16.12 -14.33 -12.14
CA LEU A 98 -15.82 -13.87 -10.79
C LEU A 98 -16.87 -14.41 -9.81
N LYS A 99 -16.55 -15.57 -9.22
CA LYS A 99 -17.47 -16.33 -8.37
C LYS A 99 -17.89 -15.53 -7.12
N GLY A 100 -19.18 -15.56 -6.81
CA GLY A 100 -19.72 -15.06 -5.54
C GLY A 100 -19.87 -13.54 -5.45
N LEU A 101 -19.85 -12.83 -6.57
CA LEU A 101 -20.15 -11.40 -6.63
C LEU A 101 -21.65 -11.12 -6.84
N ASN A 102 -22.35 -12.00 -7.56
CA ASN A 102 -23.77 -11.83 -7.78
C ASN A 102 -24.59 -12.30 -6.56
N TYR A 103 -25.38 -11.39 -5.99
CA TYR A 103 -26.32 -11.67 -4.90
C TYR A 103 -27.79 -11.74 -5.38
N PHE A 104 -28.06 -11.50 -6.66
CA PHE A 104 -29.40 -11.58 -7.24
C PHE A 104 -29.73 -13.00 -7.69
N LYS A 105 -30.96 -13.45 -7.39
CA LYS A 105 -31.49 -14.73 -7.89
C LYS A 105 -31.71 -14.66 -9.40
N GLY A 106 -31.33 -15.71 -10.12
CA GLY A 106 -31.54 -15.82 -11.57
C GLY A 106 -30.60 -14.99 -12.45
N LYS A 107 -29.56 -14.37 -11.86
CA LYS A 107 -28.47 -13.74 -12.63
C LYS A 107 -27.20 -14.58 -12.51
N ASN A 108 -26.33 -14.47 -13.50
CA ASN A 108 -25.02 -15.12 -13.49
C ASN A 108 -23.98 -14.21 -12.81
N ASP A 109 -22.89 -14.81 -12.34
CA ASP A 109 -21.74 -14.07 -11.85
C ASP A 109 -21.10 -13.24 -12.98
N PRO A 110 -20.59 -12.04 -12.68
CA PRO A 110 -19.96 -11.18 -13.67
C PRO A 110 -18.70 -11.83 -14.24
N VAL A 111 -18.49 -11.67 -15.53
CA VAL A 111 -17.34 -12.19 -16.27
C VAL A 111 -16.32 -11.07 -16.45
N ALA A 112 -15.04 -11.37 -16.22
CA ALA A 112 -13.95 -10.42 -16.42
C ALA A 112 -13.83 -10.05 -17.91
N LEU A 113 -13.76 -8.74 -18.18
CA LEU A 113 -13.51 -8.17 -19.50
C LEU A 113 -11.99 -8.16 -19.81
N PRO A 114 -11.56 -7.85 -21.06
CA PRO A 114 -10.15 -7.58 -21.32
C PRO A 114 -9.63 -6.38 -20.52
N ASP A 115 -8.33 -6.39 -20.21
CA ASP A 115 -7.65 -5.37 -19.39
C ASP A 115 -7.84 -3.94 -19.92
N GLU A 116 -7.92 -3.78 -21.25
CA GLU A 116 -8.10 -2.50 -21.94
C GLU A 116 -9.50 -1.91 -21.77
N ALA A 117 -10.51 -2.75 -21.52
CA ALA A 117 -11.88 -2.29 -21.27
C ALA A 117 -12.05 -1.72 -19.86
N TYR A 118 -11.06 -1.93 -18.97
CA TYR A 118 -11.07 -1.38 -17.63
C TYR A 118 -10.44 0.02 -17.61
N PRO A 119 -10.97 0.94 -16.79
CA PRO A 119 -10.37 2.26 -16.64
C PRO A 119 -8.96 2.23 -16.06
N GLU A 120 -8.09 3.11 -16.53
CA GLU A 120 -6.68 3.21 -16.11
C GLU A 120 -6.47 3.44 -14.60
N TRP A 121 -7.42 4.07 -13.92
CA TRP A 121 -7.31 4.29 -12.47
C TRP A 121 -7.33 2.98 -11.66
N LEU A 122 -7.89 1.88 -12.20
CA LEU A 122 -7.94 0.58 -11.53
C LEU A 122 -6.54 0.06 -11.21
N TRP A 123 -5.62 0.21 -12.16
CA TRP A 123 -4.24 -0.25 -12.05
C TRP A 123 -3.42 0.58 -11.05
N ARG A 124 -3.82 1.84 -10.84
CA ARG A 124 -3.18 2.75 -9.86
C ARG A 124 -3.72 2.60 -8.44
N CYS A 125 -4.84 1.89 -8.21
CA CYS A 125 -5.41 1.73 -6.87
C CYS A 125 -4.46 1.07 -5.84
N LEU A 126 -3.56 0.19 -6.29
CA LEU A 126 -2.62 -0.51 -5.43
C LEU A 126 -1.44 0.36 -4.96
N GLU A 127 -1.21 1.51 -5.59
CA GLU A 127 -0.14 2.44 -5.21
C GLU A 127 -0.31 3.00 -3.79
N VAL A 128 -1.56 3.12 -3.32
CA VAL A 128 -1.88 3.56 -1.96
C VAL A 128 -1.31 2.59 -0.92
N LYS A 129 -1.34 1.28 -1.20
CA LYS A 129 -0.78 0.25 -0.30
C LYS A 129 0.75 0.25 -0.33
N LYS A 130 1.35 0.49 -1.51
CA LYS A 130 2.80 0.64 -1.63
C LYS A 130 3.29 1.81 -0.79
N LYS A 131 2.65 2.97 -0.88
CA LYS A 131 3.03 4.17 -0.09
C LYS A 131 2.91 4.00 1.44
N THR A 132 2.12 3.03 1.92
CA THR A 132 2.01 2.71 3.35
C THR A 132 3.03 1.68 3.83
N ASN A 133 3.45 0.74 2.98
CA ASN A 133 4.43 -0.29 3.31
C ASN A 133 5.87 0.14 2.98
N GLU A 134 6.01 0.97 1.97
CA GLU A 134 7.23 1.58 1.46
C GLU A 134 7.05 3.09 1.67
N GLY A 135 7.37 3.57 2.86
CA GLY A 135 7.23 4.99 3.18
C GLY A 135 8.15 5.81 2.29
N GLU A 136 7.62 6.41 1.22
CA GLU A 136 8.24 7.38 0.28
C GLU A 136 9.69 7.14 -0.18
N GLU A 137 10.35 6.03 0.14
CA GLU A 137 11.67 5.67 -0.39
C GLU A 137 11.66 4.16 -0.62
N GLY A 138 11.80 3.77 -1.88
CA GLY A 138 11.39 2.47 -2.40
C GLY A 138 12.21 1.30 -1.87
N VAL A 139 11.56 0.14 -1.77
CA VAL A 139 12.11 -1.24 -1.73
C VAL A 139 13.14 -1.59 -0.62
N ASP A 140 13.97 -0.67 -0.12
CA ASP A 140 15.12 -0.94 0.76
C ASP A 140 14.82 -0.70 2.26
N VAL A 141 13.74 0.03 2.60
CA VAL A 141 13.31 0.24 4.00
C VAL A 141 13.02 -1.08 4.73
N GLY A 142 12.60 -2.11 3.98
CA GLY A 142 12.36 -3.45 4.52
C GLY A 142 13.63 -4.18 5.00
N ASP A 143 14.79 -3.88 4.40
CA ASP A 143 16.08 -4.49 4.75
C ASP A 143 16.72 -3.81 5.98
N GLU A 144 16.50 -2.50 6.14
CA GLU A 144 16.98 -1.71 7.29
C GLU A 144 16.33 -2.13 8.61
N PHE A 145 15.03 -2.45 8.57
CA PHE A 145 14.27 -2.87 9.76
C PHE A 145 14.07 -4.39 9.85
N SER A 146 14.87 -5.16 9.11
CA SER A 146 14.77 -6.62 9.18
C SER A 146 15.22 -7.18 10.54
N LYS A 147 14.58 -8.27 10.97
CA LYS A 147 14.95 -9.04 12.16
C LYS A 147 16.36 -9.64 12.05
N SER A 148 16.88 -9.86 10.84
CA SER A 148 18.22 -10.44 10.63
C SER A 148 19.34 -9.42 10.82
N LYS A 149 20.33 -9.74 11.68
CA LYS A 149 21.52 -8.89 11.91
C LYS A 149 22.36 -8.69 10.65
N LYS A 150 22.40 -9.69 9.75
CA LYS A 150 23.16 -9.62 8.49
C LYS A 150 22.53 -8.61 7.52
N GLN A 151 21.20 -8.61 7.39
CA GLN A 151 20.48 -7.67 6.53
C GLN A 151 20.65 -6.23 7.01
N ARG A 152 20.49 -5.98 8.31
CA ARG A 152 20.75 -4.66 8.91
C ARG A 152 22.17 -4.15 8.65
N ARG A 153 23.19 -5.00 8.79
CA ARG A 153 24.59 -4.64 8.51
C ARG A 153 24.82 -4.31 7.04
N LEU A 154 24.18 -5.03 6.13
CA LEU A 154 24.30 -4.76 4.70
C LEU A 154 23.57 -3.46 4.34
N ALA A 155 22.38 -3.23 4.87
CA ALA A 155 21.64 -1.98 4.69
C ALA A 155 22.45 -0.78 5.22
N LEU A 156 23.01 -0.86 6.43
CA LEU A 156 23.90 0.18 6.98
C LEU A 156 25.14 0.43 6.10
N LYS A 157 25.73 -0.62 5.51
CA LYS A 157 26.84 -0.46 4.57
C LYS A 157 26.40 0.21 3.27
N ARG A 158 25.21 -0.11 2.74
CA ARG A 158 24.63 0.51 1.54
C ARG A 158 24.34 2.00 1.79
N LEU A 159 23.67 2.33 2.89
CA LEU A 159 23.39 3.71 3.30
C LEU A 159 24.67 4.53 3.41
N ARG A 160 25.68 4.04 4.14
CA ARG A 160 26.97 4.73 4.29
C ARG A 160 27.69 4.92 2.94
N ALA A 161 27.57 3.94 2.04
CA ALA A 161 28.14 4.06 0.70
C ALA A 161 27.38 5.07 -0.17
N GLN A 162 26.05 5.16 -0.05
CA GLN A 162 25.23 6.16 -0.74
C GLN A 162 25.52 7.57 -0.21
N GLU A 163 25.56 7.74 1.11
CA GLU A 163 25.92 9.00 1.76
C GLU A 163 27.32 9.45 1.33
N ALA A 164 28.32 8.54 1.34
CA ALA A 164 29.67 8.86 0.86
C ALA A 164 29.70 9.27 -0.62
N LYS A 165 28.84 8.68 -1.46
CA LYS A 165 28.72 9.07 -2.89
C LYS A 165 28.09 10.45 -3.05
N LEU A 166 27.03 10.76 -2.28
CA LEU A 166 26.37 12.07 -2.28
C LEU A 166 27.29 13.17 -1.74
N LEU A 167 28.10 12.86 -0.72
CA LEU A 167 29.13 13.76 -0.22
C LEU A 167 30.26 13.94 -1.25
N ALA A 168 30.65 12.88 -1.96
CA ALA A 168 31.69 12.95 -3.00
C ALA A 168 31.23 13.68 -4.27
N SER A 169 29.93 13.68 -4.60
CA SER A 169 29.40 14.44 -5.74
C SER A 169 29.39 15.95 -5.49
N GLY A 170 29.63 16.42 -4.26
CA GLY A 170 29.77 17.84 -3.93
C GLY A 170 28.49 18.66 -4.01
N ASP A 171 27.34 18.05 -4.31
CA ASP A 171 26.02 18.69 -4.31
C ASP A 171 25.53 18.89 -2.88
N LEU A 172 25.93 20.01 -2.27
CA LEU A 172 25.52 20.41 -0.92
C LEU A 172 23.99 20.58 -0.80
N GLU A 173 23.32 20.93 -1.90
CA GLU A 173 21.85 21.09 -1.96
C GLU A 173 21.10 19.76 -1.79
N ALA A 174 21.68 18.65 -2.26
CA ALA A 174 21.07 17.32 -2.13
C ALA A 174 21.11 16.80 -0.69
N LEU A 175 22.01 17.33 0.15
CA LEU A 175 22.15 16.98 1.56
C LEU A 175 21.26 17.84 2.47
N ALA A 176 20.67 18.92 1.95
CA ALA A 176 19.79 19.78 2.73
C ALA A 176 18.56 18.99 3.23
N PRO A 177 18.12 19.18 4.50
CA PRO A 177 16.94 18.51 5.01
C PRO A 177 15.70 18.78 4.15
N LYS A 178 15.04 17.72 3.66
CA LYS A 178 13.80 17.83 2.88
C LYS A 178 12.69 18.38 3.78
N ILE A 179 12.44 19.68 3.69
CA ILE A 179 11.36 20.35 4.45
C ILE A 179 10.02 19.81 3.94
N PRO A 180 9.19 19.19 4.80
CA PRO A 180 7.86 18.70 4.41
C PRO A 180 6.96 19.82 3.89
N LEU A 181 6.10 19.50 2.91
CA LEU A 181 5.23 20.47 2.23
C LEU A 181 4.44 21.39 3.19
N GLN A 182 3.99 20.86 4.33
CA GLN A 182 3.21 21.63 5.29
C GLN A 182 4.02 22.59 6.18
N GLN A 183 5.35 22.49 6.18
CA GLN A 183 6.26 23.40 6.89
C GLN A 183 6.88 24.44 5.95
N GLN A 184 6.62 24.34 4.65
CA GLN A 184 7.10 25.29 3.66
C GLN A 184 6.25 26.57 3.69
N SER A 185 6.90 27.72 3.53
CA SER A 185 6.26 29.05 3.38
C SER A 185 6.24 29.54 1.93
N ILE A 186 6.62 28.69 0.98
CA ILE A 186 6.63 29.01 -0.45
C ILE A 186 5.18 29.14 -0.95
N ASN A 187 4.93 30.12 -1.80
CA ASN A 187 3.61 30.35 -2.37
C ASN A 187 3.16 29.13 -3.19
N LEU A 188 1.90 28.72 -3.01
CA LEU A 188 1.31 27.70 -3.85
C LEU A 188 1.11 28.25 -5.28
N PRO A 189 1.21 27.40 -6.31
CA PRO A 189 0.94 27.82 -7.68
C PRO A 189 -0.50 28.32 -7.82
N GLY A 190 -0.67 29.46 -8.48
CA GLY A 190 -1.97 30.10 -8.71
C GLY A 190 -1.79 31.51 -9.28
N ALA A 191 -1.72 31.63 -10.61
CA ALA A 191 -1.70 32.91 -11.30
C ALA A 191 -3.14 33.37 -11.61
N GLU A 192 -3.43 34.68 -11.49
CA GLU A 192 -4.77 35.24 -11.73
C GLU A 192 -5.18 35.18 -13.20
N THR A 193 -4.22 35.32 -14.13
CA THR A 193 -4.41 35.22 -15.59
C THR A 193 -3.84 33.91 -16.15
N GLY A 194 -3.88 32.83 -15.35
CA GLY A 194 -3.29 31.54 -15.69
C GLY A 194 -4.09 30.72 -16.70
N SER A 195 -3.40 29.78 -17.36
CA SER A 195 -4.01 28.78 -18.23
C SER A 195 -4.88 27.78 -17.44
N LEU A 196 -5.81 27.08 -18.11
CA LEU A 196 -6.62 26.04 -17.46
C LEU A 196 -5.76 24.94 -16.80
N GLN A 197 -4.62 24.62 -17.40
CA GLN A 197 -3.69 23.62 -16.85
C GLN A 197 -3.05 24.10 -15.54
N GLU A 198 -2.66 25.37 -15.46
CA GLU A 198 -2.15 25.96 -14.22
C GLU A 198 -3.22 26.00 -13.12
N ALA A 199 -4.48 26.25 -13.48
CA ALA A 199 -5.58 26.20 -12.53
C ALA A 199 -5.78 24.78 -11.96
N VAL A 200 -5.69 23.75 -12.79
CA VAL A 200 -5.75 22.34 -12.34
C VAL A 200 -4.56 22.01 -11.44
N ALA A 201 -3.34 22.38 -11.84
CA ALA A 201 -2.14 22.17 -11.04
C ALA A 201 -2.20 22.90 -9.68
N ALA A 202 -2.80 24.09 -9.65
CA ALA A 202 -3.04 24.84 -8.42
C ALA A 202 -3.98 24.08 -7.47
N VAL A 203 -5.05 23.47 -8.00
CA VAL A 203 -5.95 22.63 -7.20
C VAL A 203 -5.22 21.41 -6.65
N ASP A 204 -4.44 20.71 -7.48
CA ASP A 204 -3.68 19.53 -7.05
C ASP A 204 -2.65 19.86 -5.96
N ALA A 205 -1.93 20.99 -6.08
CA ALA A 205 -1.00 21.46 -5.06
C ALA A 205 -1.69 21.77 -3.72
N ARG A 206 -2.87 22.42 -3.77
CA ARG A 206 -3.69 22.69 -2.58
C ARG A 206 -4.21 21.39 -1.94
N GLU A 207 -4.60 20.41 -2.75
CA GLU A 207 -4.99 19.10 -2.25
C GLU A 207 -3.84 18.33 -1.61
N ALA A 208 -2.64 18.38 -2.22
CA ALA A 208 -1.43 17.78 -1.67
C ALA A 208 -1.11 18.35 -0.28
N LEU A 209 -1.17 19.68 -0.12
CA LEU A 209 -1.00 20.33 1.19
C LEU A 209 -2.05 19.88 2.20
N ARG A 210 -3.33 19.82 1.81
CA ARG A 210 -4.42 19.35 2.69
C ARG A 210 -4.20 17.90 3.12
N ARG A 211 -3.73 17.02 2.23
CA ARG A 211 -3.39 15.61 2.53
C ARG A 211 -2.21 15.53 3.49
N ALA A 212 -1.17 16.35 3.30
CA ALA A 212 0.00 16.43 4.18
C ALA A 212 -0.39 16.89 5.61
N MET A 213 -1.15 17.98 5.72
CA MET A 213 -1.70 18.47 7.00
C MET A 213 -2.55 17.43 7.72
N ARG A 214 -3.34 16.66 6.96
CA ARG A 214 -4.16 15.57 7.53
C ARG A 214 -3.30 14.43 8.07
N LYS A 215 -2.18 14.10 7.42
CA LYS A 215 -1.25 13.07 7.88
C LYS A 215 -0.64 13.46 9.23
N GLU A 216 -0.14 14.69 9.35
CA GLU A 216 0.41 15.23 10.60
C GLU A 216 -0.64 15.27 11.72
N ARG A 217 -1.84 15.77 11.43
CA ARG A 217 -2.93 15.80 12.42
C ARG A 217 -3.28 14.40 12.92
N ARG A 218 -3.31 13.40 12.03
CA ARG A 218 -3.55 12.00 12.42
C ARG A 218 -2.43 11.47 13.32
N ALA A 219 -1.17 11.80 13.04
CA ALA A 219 -0.04 11.42 13.89
C ALA A 219 -0.15 12.07 15.27
N LYS A 220 -0.39 13.38 15.34
CA LYS A 220 -0.57 14.12 16.59
C LYS A 220 -1.74 13.59 17.43
N ILE A 221 -2.87 13.25 16.80
CA ILE A 221 -4.00 12.64 17.51
C ILE A 221 -3.57 11.29 18.11
N LYS A 222 -2.90 10.43 17.34
CA LYS A 222 -2.44 9.12 17.82
C LYS A 222 -1.46 9.26 18.99
N GLU A 223 -0.47 10.14 18.86
CA GLU A 223 0.49 10.44 19.93
C GLU A 223 -0.22 10.95 21.18
N SER A 224 -1.12 11.93 21.05
CA SER A 224 -1.86 12.48 22.18
C SER A 224 -2.76 11.43 22.85
N ASN A 225 -3.38 10.54 22.08
CA ASN A 225 -4.20 9.46 22.61
C ASN A 225 -3.35 8.41 23.32
N TYR A 226 -2.16 8.11 22.78
CA TYR A 226 -1.21 7.18 23.39
C TYR A 226 -0.71 7.73 24.73
N LEU A 227 -0.24 8.98 24.75
CA LEU A 227 0.26 9.63 25.97
C LEU A 227 -0.82 9.88 27.02
N LYS A 228 -2.09 10.02 26.63
CA LYS A 228 -3.22 10.13 27.57
C LYS A 228 -3.64 8.80 28.19
N ALA A 229 -3.35 7.69 27.51
CA ALA A 229 -3.72 6.34 27.95
C ALA A 229 -2.58 5.60 28.65
N MET A 230 -1.36 6.15 28.60
CA MET A 230 -0.22 5.78 29.45
C MET A 230 -0.40 6.36 30.85
#